data_AF-A0A933CA86-F1
#
_entry.id   AF-A0A933CA86-F1
#
_cell.length_a   1.000
_cell.length_b   1.000
_cell.length_c   1.000
_cell.angle_alpha   90.00
_cell.angle_beta   90.00
_cell.angle_gamma   90.00
#
_symmetry.space_group_name_H-M   'P 1'
#
loop_
_entity.id
_entity.type
_entity.pdbx_description
1 polymer ?
#
loop_
_entity_poly.entity_id
_entity_poly.type
_entity_poly.pdbx_seq_one_letter_code
_entity_poly.pdbx_strand_id
1 'polypeptide(L)'
;MPKTMLAALACLAAAALPAAAADGYVVKAESGSVYLDLGAGSGAEAGRPFTVFTEGEELVHPVSGKGLGRIEKRVAAGTIREVAPAYSVGTLLDGAAPVAPGQRVRL
;
A
#
# COMPACT_ATOMS: atom_id res chain seq x y z
N MET A 1 7.79 50.05 34.51
CA MET A 1 6.43 49.91 33.95
C MET A 1 6.57 49.85 32.43
N PRO A 2 5.88 49.02 31.66
CA PRO A 2 5.42 47.64 31.90
C PRO A 2 5.70 46.71 30.69
N LYS A 3 5.43 45.41 30.91
CA LYS A 3 4.62 44.53 30.02
C LYS A 3 5.22 43.89 28.74
N THR A 4 5.35 42.55 28.84
CA THR A 4 4.77 41.50 27.96
C THR A 4 5.31 41.39 26.51
N MET A 5 5.46 40.22 25.89
CA MET A 5 4.75 38.96 26.09
C MET A 5 5.56 37.78 25.51
N LEU A 6 5.82 36.82 26.38
CA LEU A 6 5.88 35.37 26.19
C LEU A 6 5.96 34.82 24.74
N ALA A 7 7.14 34.28 24.43
CA ALA A 7 7.35 33.23 23.44
C ALA A 7 6.71 31.92 23.92
N ALA A 8 6.08 31.18 23.00
CA ALA A 8 6.14 29.72 22.89
C ALA A 8 5.19 29.27 21.78
N LEU A 9 5.70 29.19 20.55
CA LEU A 9 5.06 28.46 19.47
C LEU A 9 5.28 26.96 19.73
N ALA A 10 4.33 26.32 20.41
CA ALA A 10 4.33 24.87 20.57
C ALA A 10 3.93 24.22 19.23
N CYS A 11 4.93 23.88 18.41
CA CYS A 11 4.74 22.91 17.34
C CYS A 11 4.46 21.54 17.98
N LEU A 12 3.19 21.14 18.01
CA LEU A 12 2.80 19.79 18.36
C LEU A 12 3.16 18.90 17.16
N ALA A 13 4.38 18.37 17.14
CA ALA A 13 4.76 17.32 16.21
C ALA A 13 3.98 16.07 16.59
N ALA A 14 2.85 15.83 15.91
CA ALA A 14 2.15 14.56 15.98
C ALA A 14 3.11 13.50 15.45
N ALA A 15 3.63 12.66 16.35
CA ALA A 15 4.40 11.49 15.97
C ALA A 15 3.49 10.60 15.12
N ALA A 16 3.72 10.59 13.81
CA ALA A 16 3.06 9.69 12.89
C ALA A 16 3.42 8.26 13.33
N LEU A 17 2.46 7.57 13.94
CA LEU A 17 2.53 6.13 14.12
C LEU A 17 2.84 5.53 12.74
N PRO A 18 3.74 4.55 12.62
CA PRO A 18 4.02 3.93 11.34
C PRO A 18 2.69 3.41 10.79
N ALA A 19 2.24 4.00 9.68
CA ALA A 19 0.99 3.62 9.04
C ALA A 19 1.12 2.14 8.71
N ALA A 20 0.39 1.30 9.45
CA ALA A 20 0.44 -0.15 9.32
C ALA A 20 0.36 -0.54 7.84
N ALA A 21 1.15 -1.54 7.43
CA ALA A 21 1.11 -2.05 6.06
C ALA A 21 -0.35 -2.43 5.74
N ALA A 22 -0.95 -1.70 4.81
CA ALA A 22 -2.32 -1.94 4.40
C ALA A 22 -2.32 -2.94 3.25
N ASP A 23 -3.19 -3.94 3.36
CA ASP A 23 -3.43 -4.94 2.33
C ASP A 23 -4.71 -4.58 1.58
N GLY A 24 -4.69 -4.73 0.26
CA GLY A 24 -5.82 -4.47 -0.63
C GLY A 24 -5.71 -5.26 -1.93
N TYR A 25 -6.42 -4.81 -2.95
CA TYR A 25 -6.52 -5.44 -4.26
C TYR A 25 -6.42 -4.43 -5.40
N VAL A 26 -5.90 -4.90 -6.53
CA VAL A 26 -5.98 -4.19 -7.80
C VAL A 26 -7.42 -4.28 -8.30
N VAL A 27 -8.08 -3.14 -8.48
CA VAL A 27 -9.44 -3.09 -9.04
C VAL A 27 -9.45 -2.85 -10.54
N LYS A 28 -8.39 -2.23 -11.08
CA LYS A 28 -8.22 -1.98 -12.52
C LYS A 28 -6.74 -1.75 -12.85
N ALA A 29 -6.30 -2.16 -14.04
CA ALA A 29 -4.99 -1.83 -14.60
C ALA A 29 -5.16 -1.35 -16.04
N GLU A 30 -4.57 -0.21 -16.39
CA GLU A 30 -4.68 0.41 -17.72
C GLU A 30 -3.40 1.17 -18.07
N SER A 31 -2.75 0.81 -19.18
CA SER A 31 -1.67 1.60 -19.81
C SER A 31 -0.59 2.15 -18.84
N GLY A 32 -0.17 1.33 -17.86
CA GLY A 32 0.85 1.68 -16.86
C GLY A 32 0.33 2.32 -15.57
N SER A 33 -0.97 2.66 -15.52
CA SER A 33 -1.68 3.05 -14.30
C SER A 33 -2.39 1.86 -13.67
N VAL A 34 -2.39 1.81 -12.35
CA VAL A 34 -3.08 0.79 -11.56
C VAL A 34 -3.98 1.45 -10.52
N TYR A 35 -5.18 0.94 -10.38
CA TYR A 35 -6.18 1.40 -9.43
C TYR A 35 -6.26 0.37 -8.30
N LEU A 36 -6.19 0.86 -7.06
CA LEU A 36 -6.14 0.07 -5.84
C LEU A 36 -7.36 0.40 -4.98
N ASP A 37 -7.99 -0.57 -4.33
CA ASP A 37 -9.08 -0.36 -3.36
C ASP A 37 -8.64 0.24 -2.01
N LEU A 38 -7.54 1.01 -2.04
CA LEU A 38 -6.88 1.61 -0.91
C LEU A 38 -7.05 3.13 -0.98
N GLY A 39 -8.09 3.64 -0.32
CA GLY A 39 -8.41 5.08 -0.24
C GLY A 39 -7.71 5.80 0.91
N ALA A 40 -8.08 7.06 1.16
CA ALA A 40 -7.42 7.93 2.15
C ALA A 40 -7.35 7.35 3.59
N GLY A 41 -8.30 6.50 3.98
CA GLY A 41 -8.30 5.85 5.30
C GLY A 41 -7.38 4.63 5.43
N SER A 42 -6.80 4.16 4.33
CA SER A 42 -5.96 2.95 4.29
C SER A 42 -4.47 3.22 4.48
N GLY A 43 -4.07 4.49 4.65
CA GLY A 43 -2.66 4.89 4.63
C GLY A 43 -2.10 5.07 3.21
N ALA A 44 -2.94 5.02 2.18
CA ALA A 44 -2.57 5.43 0.83
C ALA A 44 -2.23 6.94 0.81
N GLU A 45 -1.04 7.26 0.30
CA GLU A 45 -0.52 8.64 0.20
C GLU A 45 0.24 8.80 -1.11
N ALA A 46 0.17 9.99 -1.72
CA ALA A 46 0.98 10.27 -2.91
C ALA A 46 2.48 10.15 -2.60
N GLY A 47 3.22 9.44 -3.45
CA GLY A 47 4.62 9.10 -3.23
C GLY A 47 4.84 7.80 -2.44
N ARG A 48 3.79 7.22 -1.84
CA ARG A 48 3.93 5.95 -1.10
C ARG A 48 4.15 4.77 -2.06
N PRO A 49 5.16 3.92 -1.83
CA PRO A 49 5.36 2.72 -2.64
C PRO A 49 4.28 1.68 -2.37
N PHE A 50 4.02 0.84 -3.37
CA PHE A 50 3.18 -0.35 -3.23
C PHE A 50 3.78 -1.52 -4.00
N THR A 51 3.43 -2.74 -3.59
CA THR A 51 3.82 -3.99 -4.25
C THR A 51 2.59 -4.82 -4.57
N VAL A 52 2.52 -5.32 -5.80
CA VAL A 52 1.46 -6.23 -6.28
C VAL A 52 1.95 -7.67 -6.20
N PHE A 53 1.09 -8.54 -5.67
CA PHE A 53 1.31 -9.96 -5.52
C PHE A 53 0.19 -10.75 -6.20
N THR A 54 0.54 -11.91 -6.72
CA THR A 54 -0.44 -12.93 -7.09
C THR A 54 -0.43 -14.04 -6.05
N GLU A 55 -1.61 -14.56 -5.72
CA GLU A 55 -1.70 -15.79 -4.95
C GLU A 55 -1.10 -16.93 -5.78
N GLY A 56 -0.09 -17.58 -5.22
CA GLY A 56 0.52 -18.76 -5.80
C GLY A 56 0.02 -20.04 -5.16
N GLU A 57 0.81 -21.09 -5.31
CA GLU A 57 0.47 -22.44 -4.90
C GLU A 57 0.33 -22.56 -3.39
N GLU A 58 -0.57 -23.44 -2.96
CA GLU A 58 -0.71 -23.81 -1.55
C GLU A 58 0.54 -24.57 -1.11
N LEU A 59 1.18 -24.06 -0.06
CA LEU A 59 2.33 -24.70 0.56
C LEU A 59 1.82 -25.78 1.51
N VAL A 60 2.00 -27.04 1.14
CA VAL A 60 1.61 -28.18 1.98
C VAL A 60 2.84 -28.78 2.63
N HIS A 61 2.76 -29.04 3.94
CA HIS A 61 3.83 -29.74 4.64
C HIS A 61 3.94 -31.18 4.12
N PRO A 62 5.12 -31.63 3.64
CA PRO A 62 5.23 -32.92 2.94
C PRO A 62 4.96 -34.13 3.85
N VAL A 63 5.30 -34.03 5.13
CA VAL A 63 5.09 -35.12 6.12
C VAL A 63 3.70 -35.10 6.77
N SER A 64 3.21 -33.95 7.24
CA SER A 64 1.94 -33.87 7.97
C SER A 64 0.71 -33.61 7.09
N GLY A 65 0.90 -33.23 5.82
CA GLY A 65 -0.20 -32.84 4.92
C GLY A 65 -0.89 -31.52 5.28
N LYS A 66 -0.39 -30.79 6.28
CA LYS A 66 -1.00 -29.52 6.72
C LYS A 66 -0.73 -28.40 5.71
N GLY A 67 -1.78 -27.68 5.31
CA GLY A 67 -1.66 -26.42 4.57
C GLY A 67 -1.01 -25.33 5.44
N LEU A 68 0.09 -24.79 4.95
CA LEU A 68 0.90 -23.74 5.61
C LEU A 68 0.59 -22.34 5.08
N GLY A 69 -0.36 -22.22 4.14
CA GLY A 69 -0.73 -20.99 3.47
C GLY A 69 -0.41 -21.05 1.97
N ARG A 70 -0.42 -19.90 1.31
CA ARG A 70 -0.10 -19.78 -0.12
C ARG A 70 1.19 -19.02 -0.32
N ILE A 71 1.98 -19.45 -1.29
CA ILE A 71 3.19 -18.74 -1.69
C ILE A 71 2.77 -17.50 -2.49
N GLU A 72 3.05 -16.31 -1.97
CA GLU A 72 2.85 -15.07 -2.73
C GLU A 72 4.00 -14.87 -3.72
N LYS A 73 3.70 -14.57 -4.98
CA LYS A 73 4.69 -14.19 -5.98
C LYS A 73 4.55 -12.71 -6.27
N ARG A 74 5.65 -11.95 -6.16
CA ARG A 74 5.69 -10.53 -6.55
C ARG A 74 5.48 -10.40 -8.06
N VAL A 75 4.51 -9.59 -8.45
CA VAL A 75 4.14 -9.32 -9.84
C VAL A 75 4.79 -8.03 -10.31
N ALA A 76 4.62 -6.95 -9.53
CA ALA A 76 5.06 -5.61 -9.89
C ALA A 76 5.20 -4.74 -8.64
N ALA A 77 5.87 -3.60 -8.76
CA ALA A 77 5.85 -2.55 -7.76
C ALA A 77 5.68 -1.18 -8.42
N GLY A 78 5.20 -0.22 -7.63
CA GLY A 78 4.95 1.12 -8.10
C GLY A 78 4.86 2.13 -6.98
N THR A 79 4.41 3.33 -7.35
CA THR A 79 4.20 4.44 -6.42
C THR A 79 2.83 5.04 -6.63
N ILE A 80 2.12 5.30 -5.52
CA ILE A 80 0.84 6.00 -5.55
C ILE A 80 1.06 7.43 -6.04
N ARG A 81 0.24 7.86 -6.99
CA ARG A 81 0.23 9.20 -7.56
C ARG A 81 -0.94 10.03 -7.03
N GLU A 82 -2.12 9.41 -6.91
CA GLU A 82 -3.35 10.09 -6.53
C GLU A 82 -4.13 9.22 -5.53
N VAL A 83 -4.77 9.87 -4.56
CA VAL A 83 -5.58 9.21 -3.53
C VAL A 83 -6.96 9.84 -3.52
N ALA A 84 -7.97 9.02 -3.77
CA ALA A 84 -9.37 9.36 -3.61
C ALA A 84 -9.91 8.81 -2.27
N PRO A 85 -11.11 9.20 -1.84
CA PRO A 85 -11.70 8.69 -0.60
C PRO A 85 -11.83 7.15 -0.58
N ALA A 86 -12.15 6.54 -1.72
CA ALA A 86 -12.46 5.11 -1.83
C ALA A 86 -11.39 4.26 -2.56
N TYR A 87 -10.41 4.88 -3.22
CA TYR A 87 -9.41 4.17 -4.01
C TYR A 87 -8.15 5.05 -4.18
N SER A 88 -7.08 4.47 -4.70
CA SER A 88 -5.89 5.22 -5.12
C SER A 88 -5.45 4.80 -6.52
N VAL A 89 -4.67 5.67 -7.16
CA VAL A 89 -4.08 5.45 -8.48
C VAL A 89 -2.57 5.47 -8.34
N GLY A 90 -1.93 4.41 -8.80
CA GLY A 90 -0.49 4.24 -8.81
C GLY A 90 0.08 4.16 -10.22
N THR A 91 1.36 4.51 -10.35
CA THR A 91 2.16 4.24 -11.54
C THR A 91 3.08 3.07 -11.26
N LEU A 92 3.12 2.08 -12.16
CA LEU A 92 4.05 0.96 -12.05
C LEU A 92 5.47 1.42 -12.39
N LEU A 93 6.44 1.04 -11.55
CA LEU A 93 7.86 1.34 -11.73
C LEU A 93 8.62 0.11 -12.25
N ASP A 94 8.25 -1.06 -11.76
CA ASP A 94 8.80 -2.34 -12.21
C ASP A 94 7.69 -3.41 -12.29
N GLY A 95 7.95 -4.43 -13.09
CA GLY A 95 7.03 -5.54 -13.30
C GLY A 95 7.77 -6.78 -13.79
N ALA A 96 7.67 -7.87 -13.04
CA ALA A 96 8.10 -9.20 -13.48
C ALA A 96 7.01 -9.89 -14.32
N ALA A 97 5.74 -9.50 -14.12
CA ALA A 97 4.58 -10.04 -14.82
C ALA A 97 3.47 -8.99 -15.00
N PRO A 98 2.49 -9.21 -15.89
CA PRO A 98 1.37 -8.30 -16.08
C PRO A 98 0.51 -8.15 -14.83
N VAL A 99 0.13 -6.89 -14.53
CA VAL A 99 -0.80 -6.57 -13.45
C VAL A 99 -2.23 -6.74 -13.94
N ALA A 100 -3.06 -7.42 -13.15
CA ALA A 100 -4.45 -7.71 -13.48
C ALA A 100 -5.39 -7.44 -12.29
N PRO A 101 -6.68 -7.13 -12.53
CA PRO A 101 -7.67 -7.01 -11.46
C PRO A 101 -7.76 -8.27 -10.59
N GLY A 102 -7.98 -8.08 -9.29
CA GLY A 102 -8.07 -9.16 -8.29
C GLY A 102 -6.71 -9.59 -7.69
N GLN A 103 -5.59 -9.09 -8.21
CA GLN A 103 -4.29 -9.30 -7.57
C GLN A 103 -4.18 -8.53 -6.25
N ARG A 104 -3.44 -9.08 -5.29
CA ARG A 104 -3.26 -8.49 -3.96
C ARG A 104 -2.24 -7.36 -4.01
N VAL A 105 -2.43 -6.34 -3.20
CA VAL A 105 -1.54 -5.19 -3.09
C VAL A 105 -1.20 -4.92 -1.63
N ARG A 106 0.05 -4.52 -1.37
CA ARG A 106 0.51 -4.05 -0.06
C ARG A 106 1.22 -2.70 -0.19
N LEU A 107 0.92 -1.77 0.73
CA LEU A 107 1.57 -0.45 0.86
C LEU A 107 2.79 -0.44 1.80
#